data_AF-A0A9D7BPP8-F1
#
_entry.id   AF-A0A9D7BPP8-F1
#
_cell.length_a   1.000
_cell.length_b   1.000
_cell.length_c   1.000
_cell.angle_alpha   90.00
_cell.angle_beta   90.00
_cell.angle_gamma   90.00
#
_symmetry.space_group_name_H-M   'P 1'
#
loop_
_entity.id
_entity.type
_entity.pdbx_description
1 polymer ?
#
loop_
_entity_poly.entity_id
_entity_poly.type
_entity_poly.pdbx_seq_one_letter_code
_entity_poly.pdbx_strand_id
1 'polypeptide(L)'
;MIFFLTSISGLTAVDYTLLTTGDWNVTTNWSPNGVPGVGDKAIIPSGKTVTLVGDVTIDMVDLSGGTISGNFDLTISGTLVWTAGGFSGSGIVHVTGILNSSSNNVHTLGGSKELRISNVATFTSALMTMTGTAKILVLSGGSFIWTGTNSVNLTGTFSNIFEVQSGGTLTKNGTGGFNIIAQVNLLNCTTIVNTGTLTISAPGTIQPITNGSIQINTGSKLNLSRNSGSPVYNITGTAISGGGILEVSGTTVANFELGTNITLSGTLAVSTGAVSNIKSGCAVTMMPKILLSGGSINDEISINAGEVTFEVGGTYGGTGSPTFGNGFTWTAGGFSGSGIVHVTGILNSSSNNVHTLGGSKELRISNVATFTSALMTMTGTAKILVPVRWFIYMDGNQ
;
A
#
# COMPACT_ATOMS: atom_id res chain seq x y z
N MET A 1 54.50 28.17 29.92
CA MET A 1 53.62 27.53 28.92
C MET A 1 52.27 28.22 29.01
N ILE A 2 51.98 29.14 28.09
CA ILE A 2 50.73 29.92 28.08
C ILE A 2 49.73 29.12 27.24
N PHE A 3 48.66 28.62 27.85
CA PHE A 3 47.54 28.02 27.15
C PHE A 3 46.66 29.14 26.59
N PHE A 4 46.64 29.30 25.28
CA PHE A 4 45.58 30.05 24.61
C PHE A 4 44.34 29.15 24.56
N LEU A 5 43.36 29.43 25.43
CA LEU A 5 41.99 29.01 25.16
C LEU A 5 41.46 29.91 24.05
N THR A 6 41.50 29.44 22.81
CA THR A 6 40.65 30.01 21.77
C THR A 6 39.22 29.66 22.14
N SER A 7 38.45 30.64 22.61
CA SER A 7 37.00 30.53 22.67
C SER A 7 36.50 30.24 21.26
N ILE A 8 36.01 29.03 21.03
CA ILE A 8 35.24 28.70 19.83
C ILE A 8 33.98 29.54 19.98
N SER A 9 33.91 30.67 19.27
CA SER A 9 32.66 31.42 19.13
C SER A 9 31.63 30.42 18.62
N GLY A 10 30.65 30.08 19.45
CA GLY A 10 29.59 29.16 19.07
C GLY A 10 28.98 29.67 17.77
N LEU A 11 29.01 28.86 16.71
CA LEU A 11 28.24 29.13 15.51
C LEU A 11 26.79 29.22 15.95
N THR A 12 26.24 30.43 15.98
CA THR A 12 24.82 30.65 16.21
C THR A 12 24.09 30.30 14.93
N ALA A 13 23.12 29.40 14.98
CA ALA A 13 22.24 29.12 13.86
C ALA A 13 21.59 30.42 13.36
N VAL A 14 21.63 30.64 12.05
CA VAL A 14 21.00 31.80 11.39
C VAL A 14 19.95 31.32 10.39
N ASP A 15 18.84 32.04 10.32
CA ASP A 15 17.81 31.86 9.29
C ASP A 15 18.16 32.69 8.05
N TYR A 16 18.41 32.02 6.93
CA TYR A 16 18.67 32.63 5.62
C TYR A 16 17.46 32.48 4.71
N THR A 17 16.89 33.60 4.26
CA THR A 17 15.80 33.62 3.29
C THR A 17 16.31 33.96 1.90
N LEU A 18 15.96 33.14 0.92
CA LEU A 18 16.30 33.39 -0.48
C LEU A 18 15.50 34.57 -1.05
N LEU A 19 16.19 35.62 -1.48
CA LEU A 19 15.63 36.85 -2.03
C LEU A 19 15.36 36.76 -3.54
N THR A 20 16.26 36.12 -4.27
CA THR A 20 16.18 35.98 -5.73
C THR A 20 16.53 34.57 -6.17
N THR A 21 15.94 34.14 -7.30
CA THR A 21 16.31 32.88 -7.94
C THR A 21 17.76 32.94 -8.39
N GLY A 22 18.53 31.89 -8.14
CA GLY A 22 19.95 31.85 -8.49
C GLY A 22 20.74 30.73 -7.82
N ASP A 23 22.06 30.85 -7.84
CA ASP A 23 23.00 29.89 -7.24
C ASP A 23 22.98 29.98 -5.70
N TRP A 24 23.05 28.83 -5.03
CA TRP A 24 23.14 28.71 -3.57
C TRP A 24 24.34 29.46 -2.99
N ASN A 25 25.48 29.42 -3.67
CA ASN A 25 26.76 29.93 -3.18
C ASN A 25 26.94 31.45 -3.38
N VAL A 26 25.95 32.14 -3.94
CA VAL A 26 25.98 33.60 -4.13
C VAL A 26 25.39 34.28 -2.89
N THR A 27 26.25 34.91 -2.09
CA THR A 27 25.88 35.53 -0.80
C THR A 27 24.77 36.57 -0.90
N THR A 28 24.71 37.31 -2.02
CA THR A 28 23.69 38.33 -2.28
C THR A 28 22.31 37.76 -2.57
N ASN A 29 22.17 36.45 -2.80
CA ASN A 29 20.88 35.82 -3.00
C ASN A 29 20.13 35.60 -1.68
N TRP A 30 20.79 35.75 -0.53
CA TRP A 30 20.23 35.45 0.78
C TRP A 30 20.10 36.68 1.67
N SER A 31 19.15 36.62 2.61
CA SER A 31 18.99 37.57 3.71
C SER A 31 18.96 36.83 5.05
N PRO A 32 19.85 37.15 6.02
CA PRO A 32 20.93 38.14 5.91
C PRO A 32 21.96 37.76 4.85
N ASN A 33 22.80 38.72 4.43
CA ASN A 33 23.81 38.46 3.40
C ASN A 33 24.82 37.42 3.90
N GLY A 34 24.90 36.29 3.19
CA GLY A 34 25.71 35.13 3.56
C GLY A 34 25.21 33.89 2.83
N VAL A 35 25.92 32.78 2.95
CA VAL A 35 25.46 31.48 2.41
C VAL A 35 25.08 30.60 3.60
N PRO A 36 23.86 30.04 3.64
CA PRO A 36 23.48 29.11 4.70
C PRO A 36 24.43 27.91 4.76
N GLY A 37 24.97 27.64 5.95
CA GLY A 37 25.89 26.53 6.24
C GLY A 37 25.27 25.43 7.11
N VAL A 38 26.12 24.56 7.65
CA VAL A 38 25.74 23.32 8.33
C VAL A 38 24.82 23.49 9.55
N GLY A 39 24.92 24.60 10.27
CA GLY A 39 24.11 24.89 11.47
C GLY A 39 22.91 25.79 11.22
N ASP A 40 22.67 26.17 9.96
CA ASP A 40 21.73 27.22 9.60
C ASP A 40 20.40 26.67 9.09
N LYS A 41 19.41 27.56 8.94
CA LYS A 41 18.16 27.30 8.26
C LYS A 41 18.11 28.02 6.93
N ALA A 42 17.84 27.30 5.84
CA ALA A 42 17.54 27.90 4.55
C ALA A 42 16.02 27.95 4.32
N ILE A 43 15.49 29.12 4.01
CA ILE A 43 14.08 29.34 3.66
C ILE A 43 14.03 29.65 2.16
N ILE A 44 13.34 28.81 1.40
CA ILE A 44 13.14 28.95 -0.05
C ILE A 44 11.67 29.33 -0.30
N PRO A 45 11.36 30.63 -0.48
CA PRO A 45 9.99 31.09 -0.63
C PRO A 45 9.31 30.58 -1.91
N SER A 46 7.99 30.67 -1.93
CA SER A 46 7.18 30.30 -3.10
C SER A 46 7.63 31.01 -4.37
N GLY A 47 7.73 30.25 -5.47
CA GLY A 47 8.12 30.78 -6.77
C GLY A 47 9.61 31.10 -6.93
N LYS A 48 10.45 30.85 -5.92
CA LYS A 48 11.90 30.97 -6.03
C LYS A 48 12.55 29.63 -6.34
N THR A 49 13.65 29.68 -7.08
CA THR A 49 14.48 28.50 -7.33
C THR A 49 15.91 28.79 -6.89
N VAL A 50 16.48 27.90 -6.08
CA VAL A 50 17.92 27.90 -5.81
C VAL A 50 18.56 26.72 -6.52
N THR A 51 19.71 26.95 -7.14
CA THR A 51 20.50 25.91 -7.81
C THR A 51 21.70 25.56 -6.96
N LEU A 52 21.84 24.27 -6.63
CA LEU A 52 23.05 23.73 -6.02
C LEU A 52 23.90 23.13 -7.14
N VAL A 53 25.15 23.56 -7.19
CA VAL A 53 26.18 23.09 -8.14
C VAL A 53 27.16 22.10 -7.49
N GLY A 54 26.96 21.80 -6.21
CA GLY A 54 27.74 20.86 -5.42
C GLY A 54 26.97 20.47 -4.15
N ASP A 55 27.55 19.55 -3.40
CA ASP A 55 26.89 18.95 -2.24
C ASP A 55 26.78 19.93 -1.07
N VAL A 56 25.67 19.85 -0.34
CA VAL A 56 25.37 20.73 0.79
C VAL A 56 24.93 19.91 1.99
N THR A 57 25.44 20.27 3.16
CA THR A 57 24.87 19.83 4.44
C THR A 57 24.33 21.06 5.17
N ILE A 58 23.11 20.96 5.68
CA ILE A 58 22.42 22.03 6.37
C ILE A 58 21.58 21.47 7.51
N ASP A 59 21.32 22.28 8.53
CA ASP A 59 20.48 21.85 9.64
C ASP A 59 19.00 21.86 9.24
N MET A 60 18.49 22.99 8.75
CA MET A 60 17.07 23.13 8.45
C MET A 60 16.79 23.66 7.05
N VAL A 61 15.71 23.18 6.44
CA VAL A 61 15.19 23.73 5.18
C VAL A 61 13.69 23.96 5.33
N ASP A 62 13.23 25.16 4.98
CA ASP A 62 11.83 25.48 4.77
C ASP A 62 11.57 25.68 3.28
N LEU A 63 10.87 24.72 2.68
CA LEU A 63 10.50 24.70 1.28
C LEU A 63 9.00 25.03 1.17
N SER A 64 8.72 26.33 1.12
CA SER A 64 7.38 26.90 1.16
C SER A 64 6.84 27.23 -0.24
N GLY A 65 6.98 26.29 -1.18
CA GLY A 65 6.63 26.49 -2.60
C GLY A 65 7.81 26.80 -3.50
N GLY A 66 9.01 26.93 -2.94
CA GLY A 66 10.25 27.10 -3.69
C GLY A 66 10.75 25.81 -4.34
N THR A 67 11.83 25.90 -5.12
CA THR A 67 12.50 24.74 -5.73
C THR A 67 13.97 24.73 -5.41
N ILE A 68 14.51 23.56 -5.05
CA ILE A 68 15.95 23.31 -4.97
C ILE A 68 16.33 22.43 -6.17
N SER A 69 17.17 22.95 -7.06
CA SER A 69 17.49 22.34 -8.36
C SER A 69 19.00 22.15 -8.57
N GLY A 70 19.37 21.35 -9.57
CA GLY A 70 20.77 21.07 -9.91
C GLY A 70 21.15 19.60 -9.69
N ASN A 71 22.44 19.30 -9.75
CA ASN A 71 22.98 17.95 -9.59
C ASN A 71 23.83 17.95 -8.32
N PHE A 72 23.27 17.45 -7.22
CA PHE A 72 23.83 17.61 -5.89
C PHE A 72 23.30 16.54 -4.94
N ASP A 73 24.08 16.27 -3.90
CA ASP A 73 23.60 15.64 -2.68
C ASP A 73 23.35 16.70 -1.60
N LEU A 74 22.15 16.70 -1.03
CA LEU A 74 21.72 17.59 0.06
C LEU A 74 21.42 16.75 1.29
N THR A 75 22.16 16.97 2.36
CA THR A 75 21.88 16.36 3.67
C THR A 75 21.23 17.38 4.60
N ILE A 76 20.08 17.02 5.18
CA ILE A 76 19.33 17.83 6.13
C ILE A 76 19.34 17.12 7.49
N SER A 77 20.13 17.63 8.43
CA SER A 77 20.33 17.00 9.76
C SER A 77 19.25 17.31 10.78
N GLY A 78 18.63 18.48 10.66
CA GLY A 78 17.52 18.94 11.46
C GLY A 78 16.20 18.75 10.73
N THR A 79 15.40 19.80 10.57
CA THR A 79 14.04 19.69 10.03
C THR A 79 13.95 20.15 8.58
N LEU A 80 13.38 19.30 7.72
CA LEU A 80 12.81 19.69 6.44
C LEU A 80 11.32 19.99 6.61
N VAL A 81 10.95 21.26 6.53
CA VAL A 81 9.56 21.70 6.40
C VAL A 81 9.26 21.79 4.90
N TRP A 82 8.50 20.85 4.36
CA TRP A 82 8.16 20.83 2.94
C TRP A 82 6.66 21.05 2.80
N THR A 83 6.27 22.29 2.49
CA THR A 83 4.86 22.69 2.42
C THR A 83 4.38 23.00 1.00
N ALA A 84 5.27 23.07 0.02
CA ALA A 84 4.97 23.06 -1.42
C ALA A 84 6.28 23.03 -2.21
N GLY A 85 6.19 22.97 -3.54
CA GLY A 85 7.35 23.10 -4.41
C GLY A 85 8.14 21.81 -4.48
N GLY A 86 9.45 21.84 -4.73
CA GLY A 86 10.14 20.58 -4.96
C GLY A 86 11.64 20.57 -5.11
N PHE A 87 12.12 19.37 -5.39
CA PHE A 87 13.51 19.07 -5.70
C PHE A 87 13.59 18.59 -7.15
N SER A 88 14.56 19.06 -7.92
CA SER A 88 14.73 18.68 -9.33
C SER A 88 16.19 18.48 -9.72
N GLY A 89 16.42 17.77 -10.84
CA GLY A 89 17.76 17.40 -11.32
C GLY A 89 18.16 15.99 -10.87
N SER A 90 19.42 15.77 -10.49
CA SER A 90 19.93 14.47 -10.04
C SER A 90 20.63 14.53 -8.68
N GLY A 91 20.85 13.37 -8.06
CA GLY A 91 21.48 13.25 -6.74
C GLY A 91 20.46 13.02 -5.61
N ILE A 92 20.93 13.09 -4.37
CA ILE A 92 20.20 12.63 -3.19
C ILE A 92 19.74 13.83 -2.35
N VAL A 93 18.51 13.78 -1.85
CA VAL A 93 18.04 14.59 -0.74
C VAL A 93 17.91 13.66 0.46
N HIS A 94 18.87 13.70 1.37
CA HIS A 94 18.92 12.83 2.55
C HIS A 94 18.44 13.58 3.78
N VAL A 95 17.26 13.21 4.28
CA VAL A 95 16.73 13.74 5.54
C VAL A 95 17.09 12.76 6.65
N THR A 96 18.05 13.15 7.48
CA THR A 96 18.48 12.39 8.68
C THR A 96 17.77 12.88 9.93
N GLY A 97 17.31 14.14 9.96
CA GLY A 97 16.35 14.62 10.95
C GLY A 97 14.89 14.40 10.51
N ILE A 98 14.00 15.35 10.75
CA ILE A 98 12.55 15.16 10.54
C ILE A 98 12.09 15.82 9.24
N LEU A 99 11.24 15.15 8.47
CA LEU A 99 10.49 15.77 7.36
C LEU A 99 9.03 16.00 7.79
N ASN A 100 8.56 17.24 7.72
CA ASN A 100 7.17 17.58 8.00
C ASN A 100 6.50 18.26 6.80
N SER A 101 5.35 17.74 6.41
CA SER A 101 4.46 18.35 5.43
C SER A 101 3.04 18.43 5.97
N SER A 102 2.59 19.64 6.25
CA SER A 102 1.27 19.93 6.82
C SER A 102 0.28 20.55 5.81
N SER A 103 0.69 20.70 4.55
CA SER A 103 -0.14 21.33 3.51
C SER A 103 -0.79 20.30 2.59
N ASN A 104 -1.78 20.76 1.83
CA ASN A 104 -2.37 20.05 0.69
C ASN A 104 -1.82 20.52 -0.67
N ASN A 105 -0.68 21.22 -0.67
CA ASN A 105 -0.06 21.65 -1.92
C ASN A 105 0.66 20.48 -2.61
N VAL A 106 1.10 20.73 -3.84
CA VAL A 106 1.90 19.77 -4.61
C VAL A 106 3.35 19.82 -4.15
N HIS A 107 3.89 18.63 -3.85
CA HIS A 107 5.27 18.35 -3.51
C HIS A 107 5.90 17.59 -4.67
N THR A 108 6.88 18.16 -5.34
CA THR A 108 7.48 17.59 -6.55
C THR A 108 8.87 17.03 -6.28
N LEU A 109 9.10 15.78 -6.66
CA LEU A 109 10.42 15.18 -6.77
C LEU A 109 10.67 14.85 -8.24
N GLY A 110 11.55 15.60 -8.90
CA GLY A 110 11.72 15.53 -10.34
C GLY A 110 13.12 15.13 -10.80
N GLY A 111 13.22 14.72 -12.06
CA GLY A 111 14.46 14.26 -12.68
C GLY A 111 14.82 12.86 -12.21
N SER A 112 16.06 12.66 -11.75
CA SER A 112 16.54 11.41 -11.15
C SER A 112 16.85 11.57 -9.65
N LYS A 113 16.25 12.57 -9.00
CA LYS A 113 16.39 12.82 -7.56
C LYS A 113 15.93 11.62 -6.72
N GLU A 114 16.69 11.35 -5.65
CA GLU A 114 16.32 10.37 -4.64
C GLU A 114 16.05 11.06 -3.29
N LEU A 115 14.84 10.97 -2.76
CA LEU A 115 14.53 11.40 -1.40
C LEU A 115 14.77 10.22 -0.44
N ARG A 116 15.77 10.34 0.43
CA ARG A 116 16.09 9.35 1.47
C ARG A 116 15.59 9.81 2.83
N ILE A 117 14.86 8.95 3.51
CA ILE A 117 14.30 9.20 4.84
C ILE A 117 14.94 8.20 5.81
N SER A 118 15.81 8.68 6.70
CA SER A 118 16.46 7.86 7.75
C SER A 118 15.80 7.94 9.12
N ASN A 119 14.92 8.92 9.31
CA ASN A 119 14.18 9.14 10.55
C ASN A 119 12.69 9.31 10.17
N VAL A 120 11.95 10.26 10.74
CA VAL A 120 10.50 10.36 10.50
C VAL A 120 10.17 11.39 9.42
N ALA A 121 9.35 10.98 8.44
CA ALA A 121 8.67 11.85 7.50
C ALA A 121 7.16 11.78 7.70
N THR A 122 6.52 12.90 8.04
CA THR A 122 5.08 12.99 8.29
C THR A 122 4.39 13.87 7.26
N PHE A 123 3.36 13.32 6.60
CA PHE A 123 2.54 14.00 5.59
C PHE A 123 1.08 14.04 6.04
N THR A 124 0.53 15.24 6.28
CA THR A 124 -0.81 15.44 6.83
C THR A 124 -1.88 15.74 5.77
N SER A 125 -1.49 16.15 4.55
CA SER A 125 -2.42 16.25 3.39
C SER A 125 -1.67 16.35 2.06
N ALA A 126 -0.40 15.98 2.03
CA ALA A 126 0.48 16.27 0.91
C ALA A 126 0.08 15.51 -0.35
N LEU A 127 -0.11 16.23 -1.45
CA LEU A 127 -0.05 15.64 -2.78
C LEU A 127 1.41 15.55 -3.19
N MET A 128 1.84 14.38 -3.65
CA MET A 128 3.22 14.16 -4.07
C MET A 128 3.27 13.75 -5.53
N THR A 129 4.16 14.36 -6.30
CA THR A 129 4.36 14.07 -7.72
C THR A 129 5.83 13.73 -7.97
N MET A 130 6.05 12.54 -8.51
CA MET A 130 7.35 12.07 -8.98
C MET A 130 7.40 12.19 -10.50
N THR A 131 8.47 12.77 -11.03
CA THR A 131 8.69 12.86 -12.48
C THR A 131 10.06 12.29 -12.86
N GLY A 132 10.27 11.99 -14.13
CA GLY A 132 11.49 11.32 -14.60
C GLY A 132 11.65 9.94 -13.96
N THR A 133 12.81 9.67 -13.38
CA THR A 133 13.15 8.43 -12.67
C THR A 133 13.33 8.67 -11.17
N ALA A 134 12.68 9.70 -10.62
CA ALA A 134 12.78 10.01 -9.20
C ALA A 134 12.45 8.80 -8.32
N LYS A 135 13.02 8.77 -7.12
CA LYS A 135 12.86 7.70 -6.13
C LYS A 135 12.59 8.26 -4.74
N ILE A 136 11.66 7.66 -4.01
CA ILE A 136 11.52 7.86 -2.56
C ILE A 136 11.97 6.58 -1.89
N LEU A 137 12.89 6.72 -0.95
CA LEU A 137 13.50 5.62 -0.23
C LEU A 137 13.37 5.83 1.27
N VAL A 138 12.66 4.92 1.93
CA VAL A 138 12.64 4.83 3.40
C VAL A 138 13.70 3.83 3.82
N LEU A 139 14.73 4.33 4.48
CA LEU A 139 15.89 3.55 4.93
C LEU A 139 15.58 2.78 6.22
N SER A 140 16.49 1.91 6.64
CA SER A 140 16.42 1.24 7.95
C SER A 140 16.31 2.28 9.09
N GLY A 141 15.35 2.08 10.00
CA GLY A 141 15.03 3.03 11.07
C GLY A 141 14.17 4.22 10.63
N GLY A 142 14.05 4.45 9.32
CA GLY A 142 13.20 5.50 8.75
C GLY A 142 11.71 5.14 8.81
N SER A 143 10.86 6.17 8.87
CA SER A 143 9.41 6.03 8.88
C SER A 143 8.77 7.03 7.91
N PHE A 144 7.99 6.54 6.96
CA PHE A 144 7.09 7.35 6.14
C PHE A 144 5.68 7.25 6.72
N ILE A 145 5.14 8.37 7.20
CA ILE A 145 3.86 8.44 7.89
C ILE A 145 2.91 9.35 7.11
N TRP A 146 1.74 8.81 6.77
CA TRP A 146 0.64 9.60 6.26
C TRP A 146 -0.48 9.70 7.31
N THR A 147 -0.90 10.91 7.66
CA THR A 147 -1.85 11.18 8.75
C THR A 147 -3.11 11.94 8.30
N GLY A 148 -3.28 12.17 6.99
CA GLY A 148 -4.32 13.07 6.48
C GLY A 148 -5.77 12.60 6.57
N THR A 149 -6.68 13.56 6.61
CA THR A 149 -8.13 13.27 6.60
C THR A 149 -8.71 13.26 5.18
N ASN A 150 -8.05 13.93 4.23
CA ASN A 150 -8.43 13.95 2.82
C ASN A 150 -7.82 12.78 2.07
N SER A 151 -8.44 12.33 0.98
CA SER A 151 -7.83 11.34 0.09
C SER A 151 -6.83 11.98 -0.85
N VAL A 152 -5.58 11.51 -0.89
CA VAL A 152 -4.52 12.07 -1.74
C VAL A 152 -3.69 10.99 -2.43
N ASN A 153 -2.95 11.42 -3.45
CA ASN A 153 -2.10 10.55 -4.26
C ASN A 153 -0.63 10.92 -4.10
N LEU A 154 0.21 9.90 -4.02
CA LEU A 154 1.59 9.95 -4.49
C LEU A 154 1.56 9.43 -5.94
N THR A 155 1.80 10.32 -6.89
CA THR A 155 1.70 10.03 -8.32
C THR A 155 3.08 9.91 -8.94
N GLY A 156 3.30 8.85 -9.72
CA GLY A 156 4.46 8.66 -10.57
C GLY A 156 4.09 7.79 -11.78
N THR A 157 5.12 7.39 -12.50
CA THR A 157 5.05 6.45 -13.63
C THR A 157 5.71 5.12 -13.25
N PHE A 158 5.78 4.18 -14.18
CA PHE A 158 6.50 2.91 -13.98
C PHE A 158 8.02 3.10 -13.81
N SER A 159 8.58 4.28 -14.11
CA SER A 159 9.98 4.62 -13.87
C SER A 159 10.24 5.22 -12.48
N ASN A 160 9.18 5.53 -11.73
CA ASN A 160 9.28 6.09 -10.39
C ASN A 160 9.11 4.99 -9.35
N ILE A 161 9.95 5.04 -8.32
CA ILE A 161 10.00 4.01 -7.29
C ILE A 161 9.71 4.61 -5.93
N PHE A 162 8.74 4.02 -5.23
CA PHE A 162 8.56 4.15 -3.80
C PHE A 162 9.05 2.86 -3.13
N GLU A 163 10.11 2.96 -2.34
CA GLU A 163 10.75 1.80 -1.71
C GLU A 163 10.86 1.98 -0.21
N VAL A 164 10.51 0.92 0.53
CA VAL A 164 10.75 0.81 1.96
C VAL A 164 11.67 -0.37 2.17
N GLN A 165 12.87 -0.10 2.67
CA GLN A 165 13.91 -1.09 2.86
C GLN A 165 13.77 -1.82 4.20
N SER A 166 14.66 -2.80 4.38
CA SER A 166 14.75 -3.61 5.57
C SER A 166 14.85 -2.74 6.82
N GLY A 167 13.95 -2.93 7.78
CA GLY A 167 13.90 -2.14 9.02
C GLY A 167 13.27 -0.74 8.88
N GLY A 168 12.82 -0.35 7.69
CA GLY A 168 12.01 0.85 7.49
C GLY A 168 10.52 0.61 7.76
N THR A 169 9.75 1.70 7.93
CA THR A 169 8.32 1.64 8.23
C THR A 169 7.48 2.52 7.29
N LEU A 170 6.38 1.98 6.78
CA LEU A 170 5.29 2.73 6.13
C LEU A 170 4.06 2.72 7.03
N THR A 171 3.57 3.89 7.43
CA THR A 171 2.44 4.03 8.36
C THR A 171 1.34 4.90 7.78
N LYS A 172 0.11 4.42 7.89
CA LYS A 172 -1.12 5.10 7.47
C LYS A 172 -2.07 5.31 8.66
N ASN A 173 -2.16 6.56 9.14
CA ASN A 173 -2.85 6.97 10.38
C ASN A 173 -4.05 7.90 10.19
N GLY A 174 -4.23 8.46 9.00
CA GLY A 174 -5.32 9.38 8.74
C GLY A 174 -6.61 8.69 8.30
N THR A 175 -7.76 9.35 8.38
CA THR A 175 -9.05 8.75 7.96
C THR A 175 -9.23 8.71 6.44
N GLY A 176 -8.57 9.61 5.70
CA GLY A 176 -8.66 9.67 4.24
C GLY A 176 -7.92 8.52 3.55
N GLY A 177 -8.00 8.46 2.22
CA GLY A 177 -7.23 7.53 1.40
C GLY A 177 -5.81 8.02 1.12
N PHE A 178 -4.82 7.12 1.15
CA PHE A 178 -3.50 7.39 0.58
C PHE A 178 -3.24 6.41 -0.54
N ASN A 179 -3.13 6.92 -1.77
CA ASN A 179 -2.91 6.09 -2.95
C ASN A 179 -1.48 6.27 -3.46
N ILE A 180 -0.72 5.17 -3.52
CA ILE A 180 0.62 5.16 -4.11
C ILE A 180 0.50 4.66 -5.55
N ILE A 181 0.71 5.56 -6.50
CA ILE A 181 0.62 5.32 -7.94
C ILE A 181 2.03 5.42 -8.54
N ALA A 182 2.93 4.55 -8.09
CA ALA A 182 4.31 4.41 -8.55
C ALA A 182 4.72 2.93 -8.37
N GLN A 183 5.85 2.50 -8.92
CA GLN A 183 6.37 1.17 -8.57
C GLN A 183 6.61 1.12 -7.06
N VAL A 184 6.15 0.06 -6.40
CA VAL A 184 6.27 -0.12 -4.95
C VAL A 184 7.08 -1.36 -4.62
N ASN A 185 8.14 -1.15 -3.84
CA ASN A 185 8.98 -2.22 -3.31
C ASN A 185 8.92 -2.19 -1.77
N LEU A 186 8.35 -3.22 -1.17
CA LEU A 186 8.29 -3.40 0.28
C LEU A 186 9.21 -4.56 0.67
N LEU A 187 10.42 -4.24 1.16
CA LEU A 187 11.51 -5.20 1.29
C LEU A 187 11.92 -5.36 2.75
N ASN A 188 11.46 -6.43 3.41
CA ASN A 188 11.70 -6.71 4.84
C ASN A 188 11.36 -5.52 5.76
N CYS A 189 10.30 -4.80 5.40
CA CYS A 189 9.86 -3.60 6.10
C CYS A 189 8.60 -3.88 6.92
N THR A 190 8.21 -2.89 7.73
CA THR A 190 6.93 -2.88 8.43
C THR A 190 5.95 -1.95 7.71
N THR A 191 4.75 -2.43 7.41
CA THR A 191 3.64 -1.61 6.90
C THR A 191 2.49 -1.65 7.89
N ILE A 192 2.01 -0.49 8.33
CA ILE A 192 0.92 -0.36 9.31
C ILE A 192 -0.20 0.49 8.73
N VAL A 193 -1.40 -0.06 8.65
CA VAL A 193 -2.62 0.65 8.28
C VAL A 193 -3.50 0.78 9.52
N ASN A 194 -3.39 1.90 10.22
CA ASN A 194 -4.14 2.18 11.44
C ASN A 194 -5.58 2.61 11.14
N THR A 195 -5.79 3.45 10.14
CA THR A 195 -7.12 3.98 9.77
C THR A 195 -7.22 4.31 8.27
N GLY A 196 -8.46 4.44 7.77
CA GLY A 196 -8.72 4.80 6.38
C GLY A 196 -8.22 3.72 5.41
N THR A 197 -7.94 4.12 4.17
CA THR A 197 -7.45 3.19 3.13
C THR A 197 -6.03 3.53 2.70
N LEU A 198 -5.11 2.56 2.76
CA LEU A 198 -3.87 2.56 1.99
C LEU A 198 -4.13 1.81 0.68
N THR A 199 -3.98 2.48 -0.45
CA THR A 199 -4.07 1.84 -1.75
C THR A 199 -2.69 1.80 -2.39
N ILE A 200 -2.23 0.62 -2.76
CA ILE A 200 -1.09 0.47 -3.66
C ILE A 200 -1.67 0.25 -5.05
N SER A 201 -1.42 1.21 -5.95
CA SER A 201 -1.90 1.23 -7.34
C SER A 201 -0.75 1.33 -8.32
N ALA A 202 0.20 0.41 -8.20
CA ALA A 202 1.48 0.53 -8.88
C ALA A 202 1.38 0.37 -10.41
N PRO A 203 1.86 1.35 -11.21
CA PRO A 203 2.09 1.18 -12.63
C PRO A 203 3.28 0.25 -12.86
N GLY A 204 3.02 -0.99 -13.25
CA GLY A 204 4.09 -1.95 -13.57
C GLY A 204 3.61 -3.39 -13.45
N THR A 205 4.39 -4.31 -14.00
CA THR A 205 3.97 -5.71 -14.15
C THR A 205 4.18 -6.52 -12.87
N ILE A 206 5.25 -6.27 -12.09
CA ILE A 206 5.55 -7.03 -10.87
C ILE A 206 5.96 -6.08 -9.74
N GLN A 207 5.34 -6.24 -8.57
CA GLN A 207 5.58 -5.49 -7.35
C GLN A 207 6.02 -6.44 -6.23
N PRO A 208 7.27 -6.37 -5.76
CA PRO A 208 7.76 -7.25 -4.70
C PRO A 208 7.32 -6.74 -3.32
N ILE A 209 6.67 -7.62 -2.56
CA ILE A 209 6.41 -7.48 -1.12
C ILE A 209 7.06 -8.70 -0.46
N THR A 210 8.22 -8.51 0.18
CA THR A 210 9.04 -9.65 0.61
C THR A 210 9.47 -9.53 2.06
N ASN A 211 9.41 -10.65 2.80
CA ASN A 211 10.02 -10.87 4.11
C ASN A 211 9.65 -9.85 5.23
N GLY A 212 8.60 -9.05 5.06
CA GLY A 212 8.22 -8.00 5.99
C GLY A 212 7.00 -8.34 6.86
N SER A 213 6.44 -7.31 7.48
CA SER A 213 5.15 -7.39 8.17
C SER A 213 4.17 -6.35 7.64
N ILE A 214 2.89 -6.73 7.56
CA ILE A 214 1.76 -5.87 7.22
C ILE A 214 0.71 -6.02 8.32
N GLN A 215 0.39 -4.92 8.98
CA GLN A 215 -0.66 -4.85 9.98
C GLN A 215 -1.82 -3.98 9.47
N ILE A 216 -3.01 -4.56 9.41
CA ILE A 216 -4.24 -3.88 8.95
C ILE A 216 -5.21 -3.82 10.13
N ASN A 217 -5.26 -2.69 10.81
CA ASN A 217 -6.09 -2.54 12.00
C ASN A 217 -7.58 -2.50 11.70
N THR A 218 -8.39 -2.83 12.71
CA THR A 218 -9.85 -2.76 12.62
C THR A 218 -10.31 -1.38 12.16
N GLY A 219 -11.23 -1.35 11.20
CA GLY A 219 -11.73 -0.11 10.59
C GLY A 219 -10.81 0.48 9.52
N SER A 220 -9.71 -0.19 9.17
CA SER A 220 -8.80 0.22 8.10
C SER A 220 -8.78 -0.77 6.95
N LYS A 221 -8.20 -0.35 5.82
CA LYS A 221 -8.10 -1.15 4.60
C LYS A 221 -6.74 -1.01 3.92
N LEU A 222 -6.13 -2.13 3.58
CA LEU A 222 -5.08 -2.20 2.56
C LEU A 222 -5.72 -2.69 1.26
N ASN A 223 -5.62 -1.90 0.19
CA ASN A 223 -6.13 -2.25 -1.13
C ASN A 223 -4.97 -2.39 -2.13
N LEU A 224 -4.78 -3.59 -2.67
CA LEU A 224 -3.92 -3.86 -3.81
C LEU A 224 -4.77 -3.72 -5.07
N SER A 225 -4.60 -2.63 -5.81
CA SER A 225 -5.51 -2.28 -6.90
C SER A 225 -4.78 -1.83 -8.15
N ARG A 226 -5.46 -1.90 -9.31
CA ARG A 226 -5.22 -1.02 -10.47
C ARG A 226 -6.31 -1.24 -11.50
N ASN A 227 -6.80 -0.15 -12.09
CA ASN A 227 -7.88 -0.21 -13.07
C ASN A 227 -7.44 -0.67 -14.47
N SER A 228 -6.13 -0.77 -14.73
CA SER A 228 -5.60 -1.20 -16.04
C SER A 228 -4.20 -1.81 -15.94
N GLY A 229 -3.83 -2.63 -16.93
CA GLY A 229 -2.47 -3.14 -17.08
C GLY A 229 -2.05 -4.25 -16.12
N SER A 230 -3.01 -4.92 -15.46
CA SER A 230 -2.85 -6.15 -14.67
C SER A 230 -1.55 -6.25 -13.87
N PRO A 231 -1.36 -5.41 -12.84
CA PRO A 231 -0.18 -5.51 -11.99
C PRO A 231 -0.21 -6.81 -11.20
N VAL A 232 0.96 -7.39 -11.00
CA VAL A 232 1.16 -8.58 -10.18
C VAL A 232 1.87 -8.18 -8.88
N TYR A 233 1.24 -8.43 -7.73
CA TYR A 233 1.88 -8.30 -6.42
C TYR A 233 2.39 -9.68 -6.00
N ASN A 234 3.71 -9.84 -5.90
CA ASN A 234 4.32 -11.06 -5.40
C ASN A 234 4.64 -10.88 -3.92
N ILE A 235 3.90 -11.60 -3.09
CA ILE A 235 3.96 -11.52 -1.63
C ILE A 235 4.62 -12.79 -1.12
N THR A 236 5.86 -12.70 -0.65
CA THR A 236 6.67 -13.86 -0.23
C THR A 236 7.24 -13.62 1.16
N GLY A 237 7.25 -14.63 2.02
CA GLY A 237 7.84 -14.53 3.36
C GLY A 237 7.22 -13.45 4.28
N THR A 238 6.06 -12.89 3.91
CA THR A 238 5.50 -11.71 4.57
C THR A 238 4.42 -12.12 5.58
N ALA A 239 4.47 -11.56 6.79
CA ALA A 239 3.42 -11.73 7.79
C ALA A 239 2.33 -10.67 7.59
N ILE A 240 1.08 -11.07 7.37
CA ILE A 240 -0.08 -10.18 7.23
C ILE A 240 -1.03 -10.45 8.39
N SER A 241 -1.41 -9.41 9.14
CA SER A 241 -2.23 -9.56 10.35
C SER A 241 -3.16 -8.37 10.59
N GLY A 242 -4.12 -8.56 11.51
CA GLY A 242 -5.00 -7.51 12.01
C GLY A 242 -6.49 -7.71 11.68
N GLY A 243 -7.33 -6.81 12.17
CA GLY A 243 -8.79 -6.91 12.08
C GLY A 243 -9.43 -6.09 10.95
N GLY A 244 -8.64 -5.48 10.08
CA GLY A 244 -9.12 -4.67 8.96
C GLY A 244 -9.39 -5.49 7.69
N ILE A 245 -9.43 -4.79 6.56
CA ILE A 245 -9.71 -5.38 5.25
C ILE A 245 -8.43 -5.46 4.42
N LEU A 246 -8.08 -6.67 3.97
CA LEU A 246 -7.18 -6.86 2.85
C LEU A 246 -8.01 -6.99 1.58
N GLU A 247 -7.91 -6.04 0.68
CA GLU A 247 -8.65 -6.03 -0.59
C GLU A 247 -7.69 -6.20 -1.78
N VAL A 248 -8.08 -7.02 -2.74
CA VAL A 248 -7.47 -7.09 -4.07
C VAL A 248 -8.54 -6.68 -5.09
N SER A 249 -8.27 -5.64 -5.88
CA SER A 249 -9.28 -4.99 -6.72
C SER A 249 -8.79 -4.57 -8.11
N GLY A 250 -9.73 -4.23 -8.99
CA GLY A 250 -9.44 -3.86 -10.38
C GLY A 250 -8.91 -5.06 -11.17
N THR A 251 -7.92 -4.84 -12.03
CA THR A 251 -7.31 -5.90 -12.88
C THR A 251 -6.15 -6.64 -12.20
N THR A 252 -6.00 -6.48 -10.89
CA THR A 252 -4.84 -6.88 -10.09
C THR A 252 -4.74 -8.39 -9.90
N VAL A 253 -3.53 -8.92 -9.93
CA VAL A 253 -3.21 -10.27 -9.45
C VAL A 253 -2.36 -10.17 -8.19
N ALA A 254 -2.79 -10.77 -7.08
CA ALA A 254 -1.99 -10.90 -5.87
C ALA A 254 -1.59 -12.37 -5.70
N ASN A 255 -0.28 -12.65 -5.68
CA ASN A 255 0.28 -13.96 -5.42
C ASN A 255 0.81 -14.03 -3.99
N PHE A 256 0.14 -14.79 -3.14
CA PHE A 256 0.60 -15.12 -1.80
C PHE A 256 1.40 -16.42 -1.88
N GLU A 257 2.72 -16.27 -1.88
CA GLU A 257 3.72 -17.31 -2.16
C GLU A 257 4.26 -17.94 -0.86
N LEU A 258 5.27 -18.82 -1.02
CA LEU A 258 5.97 -19.49 0.06
C LEU A 258 6.36 -18.55 1.22
N GLY A 259 6.09 -19.00 2.45
CA GLY A 259 6.48 -18.30 3.68
C GLY A 259 5.58 -17.10 4.03
N THR A 260 4.58 -16.77 3.22
CA THR A 260 3.60 -15.74 3.55
C THR A 260 2.60 -16.30 4.56
N ASN A 261 2.42 -15.59 5.68
CA ASN A 261 1.53 -15.99 6.77
C ASN A 261 0.41 -14.97 6.92
N ILE A 262 -0.85 -15.38 6.76
CA ILE A 262 -2.03 -14.52 6.87
C ILE A 262 -2.81 -14.88 8.14
N THR A 263 -2.89 -13.93 9.06
CA THR A 263 -3.62 -14.02 10.34
C THR A 263 -4.56 -12.83 10.46
N LEU A 264 -5.59 -12.79 9.62
CA LEU A 264 -6.56 -11.71 9.60
C LEU A 264 -7.76 -12.07 10.47
N SER A 265 -8.13 -11.19 11.40
CA SER A 265 -9.41 -11.25 12.13
C SER A 265 -10.50 -10.39 11.48
N GLY A 266 -10.20 -9.80 10.31
CA GLY A 266 -11.14 -9.03 9.50
C GLY A 266 -11.55 -9.75 8.22
N THR A 267 -11.46 -9.06 7.08
CA THR A 267 -11.97 -9.57 5.78
C THR A 267 -10.86 -9.68 4.74
N LEU A 268 -10.84 -10.79 4.00
CA LEU A 268 -10.21 -10.86 2.69
C LEU A 268 -11.27 -10.58 1.62
N ALA A 269 -11.08 -9.50 0.86
CA ALA A 269 -12.00 -9.09 -0.20
C ALA A 269 -11.34 -9.17 -1.58
N VAL A 270 -12.04 -9.70 -2.57
CA VAL A 270 -11.59 -9.72 -3.96
C VAL A 270 -12.71 -9.23 -4.87
N SER A 271 -12.48 -8.10 -5.55
CA SER A 271 -13.49 -7.44 -6.38
C SER A 271 -13.26 -7.64 -7.88
N THR A 272 -14.19 -7.11 -8.68
CA THR A 272 -14.33 -7.41 -10.11
C THR A 272 -13.02 -7.27 -10.88
N GLY A 273 -12.66 -8.34 -11.61
CA GLY A 273 -11.46 -8.41 -12.46
C GLY A 273 -10.18 -8.82 -11.73
N ALA A 274 -10.20 -8.87 -10.40
CA ALA A 274 -9.02 -9.16 -9.61
C ALA A 274 -8.89 -10.66 -9.32
N VAL A 275 -7.65 -11.09 -9.08
CA VAL A 275 -7.31 -12.47 -8.75
C VAL A 275 -6.40 -12.50 -7.52
N SER A 276 -6.76 -13.29 -6.51
CA SER A 276 -5.90 -13.63 -5.38
C SER A 276 -5.50 -15.10 -5.45
N ASN A 277 -4.22 -15.36 -5.70
CA ASN A 277 -3.65 -16.71 -5.72
C ASN A 277 -3.05 -17.01 -4.34
N ILE A 278 -3.61 -17.97 -3.64
CA ILE A 278 -3.15 -18.43 -2.32
C ILE A 278 -2.46 -19.76 -2.53
N LYS A 279 -1.14 -19.71 -2.73
CA LYS A 279 -0.37 -20.84 -3.27
C LYS A 279 0.10 -21.79 -2.19
N SER A 280 0.44 -23.00 -2.62
CA SER A 280 1.10 -23.99 -1.76
C SER A 280 2.36 -23.38 -1.11
N GLY A 281 2.44 -23.42 0.22
CA GLY A 281 3.53 -22.80 1.00
C GLY A 281 3.16 -21.49 1.68
N CYS A 282 2.00 -20.91 1.38
CA CYS A 282 1.35 -19.90 2.22
C CYS A 282 0.64 -20.58 3.41
N ALA A 283 0.52 -19.88 4.53
CA ALA A 283 -0.29 -20.29 5.67
C ALA A 283 -1.38 -19.26 5.95
N VAL A 284 -2.62 -19.73 6.14
CA VAL A 284 -3.76 -18.92 6.58
C VAL A 284 -4.30 -19.54 7.87
N THR A 285 -4.12 -18.87 9.00
CA THR A 285 -4.45 -19.44 10.33
C THR A 285 -5.77 -18.89 10.87
N MET A 286 -6.11 -17.65 10.54
CA MET A 286 -7.37 -17.01 10.93
C MET A 286 -7.90 -16.22 9.74
N MET A 287 -9.16 -16.48 9.39
CA MET A 287 -9.89 -15.71 8.38
C MET A 287 -11.39 -15.77 8.69
N PRO A 288 -11.96 -14.79 9.42
CA PRO A 288 -13.36 -14.86 9.76
C PRO A 288 -14.26 -14.56 8.58
N LYS A 289 -13.82 -13.78 7.58
CA LYS A 289 -14.66 -13.44 6.42
C LYS A 289 -13.91 -13.45 5.08
N ILE A 290 -14.53 -14.06 4.08
CA ILE A 290 -14.20 -13.91 2.65
C ILE A 290 -15.34 -13.16 1.96
N LEU A 291 -14.99 -12.16 1.16
CA LEU A 291 -15.92 -11.39 0.33
C LEU A 291 -15.48 -11.42 -1.14
N LEU A 292 -16.31 -11.99 -2.01
CA LEU A 292 -16.10 -11.95 -3.47
C LEU A 292 -17.15 -11.05 -4.12
N SER A 293 -16.69 -9.96 -4.74
CA SER A 293 -17.55 -8.99 -5.44
C SER A 293 -17.11 -8.89 -6.91
N GLY A 294 -17.13 -10.03 -7.60
CA GLY A 294 -16.74 -10.19 -9.00
C GLY A 294 -15.31 -10.68 -9.24
N GLY A 295 -14.50 -10.81 -8.19
CA GLY A 295 -13.11 -11.28 -8.27
C GLY A 295 -12.94 -12.79 -8.09
N SER A 296 -11.72 -13.29 -8.22
CA SER A 296 -11.41 -14.72 -8.05
C SER A 296 -10.39 -14.97 -6.94
N ILE A 297 -10.63 -15.97 -6.10
CA ILE A 297 -9.61 -16.57 -5.23
C ILE A 297 -9.22 -17.92 -5.84
N ASN A 298 -7.93 -18.17 -6.03
CA ASN A 298 -7.40 -19.50 -6.33
C ASN A 298 -6.75 -20.04 -5.06
N ASP A 299 -7.47 -20.89 -4.33
CA ASP A 299 -7.02 -21.47 -3.06
C ASP A 299 -6.35 -22.84 -3.29
N GLU A 300 -5.08 -22.97 -2.94
CA GLU A 300 -4.34 -24.24 -2.96
C GLU A 300 -4.10 -24.82 -1.56
N ILE A 301 -4.51 -24.12 -0.49
CA ILE A 301 -4.14 -24.45 0.90
C ILE A 301 -5.32 -24.80 1.79
N SER A 302 -6.56 -24.69 1.29
CA SER A 302 -7.81 -24.96 2.03
C SER A 302 -8.11 -23.89 3.08
N ILE A 303 -8.41 -22.68 2.61
CA ILE A 303 -8.75 -21.55 3.49
C ILE A 303 -10.03 -21.84 4.27
N ASN A 304 -9.91 -22.05 5.58
CA ASN A 304 -11.06 -22.19 6.46
C ASN A 304 -11.57 -20.81 6.86
N ALA A 305 -12.73 -20.43 6.34
CA ALA A 305 -13.37 -19.16 6.62
C ALA A 305 -14.58 -19.33 7.54
N GLY A 306 -14.82 -18.34 8.41
CA GLY A 306 -16.05 -18.28 9.19
C GLY A 306 -17.25 -18.00 8.29
N GLU A 307 -17.28 -16.82 7.71
CA GLU A 307 -18.31 -16.33 6.80
C GLU A 307 -17.76 -16.20 5.38
N VAL A 308 -18.56 -16.59 4.39
CA VAL A 308 -18.24 -16.40 2.98
C VAL A 308 -19.41 -15.69 2.30
N THR A 309 -19.12 -14.68 1.49
CA THR A 309 -20.14 -13.97 0.70
C THR A 309 -19.66 -13.80 -0.73
N PHE A 310 -20.46 -14.27 -1.70
CA PHE A 310 -20.30 -13.94 -3.12
C PHE A 310 -21.41 -12.96 -3.51
N GLU A 311 -21.09 -11.68 -3.69
CA GLU A 311 -22.07 -10.61 -3.87
C GLU A 311 -22.56 -10.46 -5.32
N VAL A 312 -21.65 -10.23 -6.27
CA VAL A 312 -21.99 -9.79 -7.64
C VAL A 312 -21.21 -10.56 -8.70
N GLY A 313 -21.12 -11.88 -8.50
CA GLY A 313 -20.25 -12.76 -9.26
C GLY A 313 -18.91 -12.93 -8.56
N GLY A 314 -18.04 -13.74 -9.13
CA GLY A 314 -16.75 -14.10 -8.55
C GLY A 314 -16.54 -15.60 -8.52
N THR A 315 -15.31 -16.02 -8.33
CA THR A 315 -14.94 -17.44 -8.38
C THR A 315 -14.07 -17.85 -7.19
N TYR A 316 -14.49 -18.88 -6.48
CA TYR A 316 -13.62 -19.60 -5.56
C TYR A 316 -13.06 -20.84 -6.25
N GLY A 317 -11.82 -20.74 -6.72
CA GLY A 317 -11.11 -21.72 -7.53
C GLY A 317 -10.09 -22.57 -6.75
N GLY A 318 -9.09 -23.06 -7.48
CA GLY A 318 -7.93 -23.78 -6.93
C GLY A 318 -8.16 -25.26 -6.62
N THR A 319 -7.30 -25.83 -5.79
CA THR A 319 -7.26 -27.26 -5.41
C THR A 319 -7.56 -27.50 -3.93
N GLY A 320 -7.64 -26.43 -3.15
CA GLY A 320 -7.92 -26.44 -1.72
C GLY A 320 -9.29 -27.03 -1.39
N SER A 321 -9.40 -27.59 -0.19
CA SER A 321 -10.61 -28.18 0.37
C SER A 321 -11.07 -27.46 1.64
N PRO A 322 -11.58 -26.22 1.52
CA PRO A 322 -11.90 -25.37 2.65
C PRO A 322 -13.15 -25.82 3.42
N THR A 323 -13.24 -25.41 4.69
CA THR A 323 -14.48 -25.45 5.48
C THR A 323 -15.02 -24.04 5.72
N PHE A 324 -16.31 -23.83 5.43
CA PHE A 324 -17.04 -22.58 5.67
C PHE A 324 -17.98 -22.74 6.87
N GLY A 325 -17.60 -22.12 8.00
CA GLY A 325 -18.06 -22.48 9.34
C GLY A 325 -19.38 -21.89 9.82
N ASN A 326 -19.61 -20.60 9.57
CA ASN A 326 -20.68 -19.81 10.22
C ASN A 326 -21.81 -19.48 9.24
N GLY A 327 -21.48 -19.13 8.00
CA GLY A 327 -22.49 -18.78 7.00
C GLY A 327 -21.89 -18.62 5.60
N PHE A 328 -22.68 -18.95 4.58
CA PHE A 328 -22.31 -18.77 3.19
C PHE A 328 -23.46 -18.12 2.42
N THR A 329 -23.26 -16.87 2.01
CA THR A 329 -24.19 -16.14 1.14
C THR A 329 -23.70 -16.25 -0.30
N TRP A 330 -24.48 -16.89 -1.16
CA TRP A 330 -24.14 -17.10 -2.56
C TRP A 330 -25.16 -16.39 -3.45
N THR A 331 -24.83 -15.16 -3.88
CA THR A 331 -25.71 -14.31 -4.70
C THR A 331 -25.35 -14.35 -6.19
N ALA A 332 -24.16 -14.80 -6.56
CA ALA A 332 -23.76 -15.03 -7.96
C ALA A 332 -22.38 -15.70 -8.01
N GLY A 333 -21.94 -16.09 -9.21
CA GLY A 333 -20.58 -16.61 -9.43
C GLY A 333 -20.49 -18.07 -9.00
N GLY A 334 -19.31 -18.55 -8.64
CA GLY A 334 -19.22 -19.95 -8.28
C GLY A 334 -17.86 -20.51 -7.95
N PHE A 335 -17.75 -21.82 -8.15
CA PHE A 335 -16.60 -22.61 -7.78
C PHE A 335 -15.94 -23.20 -9.01
N SER A 336 -14.62 -23.30 -9.00
CA SER A 336 -13.84 -23.92 -10.08
C SER A 336 -12.65 -24.73 -9.56
N GLY A 337 -12.02 -25.52 -10.43
CA GLY A 337 -10.87 -26.34 -10.07
C GLY A 337 -11.27 -27.68 -9.44
N SER A 338 -10.57 -28.10 -8.39
CA SER A 338 -10.74 -29.40 -7.71
C SER A 338 -10.75 -29.25 -6.18
N GLY A 339 -11.07 -30.32 -5.45
CA GLY A 339 -11.13 -30.29 -3.99
C GLY A 339 -12.56 -30.16 -3.45
N ILE A 340 -12.69 -30.15 -2.13
CA ILE A 340 -13.99 -30.21 -1.43
C ILE A 340 -14.24 -28.90 -0.68
N VAL A 341 -15.27 -28.17 -1.05
CA VAL A 341 -15.79 -27.07 -0.24
C VAL A 341 -16.81 -27.64 0.73
N HIS A 342 -16.51 -27.60 2.03
CA HIS A 342 -17.40 -28.08 3.07
C HIS A 342 -18.10 -26.93 3.79
N VAL A 343 -19.39 -26.78 3.57
CA VAL A 343 -20.23 -25.79 4.24
C VAL A 343 -20.88 -26.42 5.46
N THR A 344 -20.45 -26.00 6.66
CA THR A 344 -21.04 -26.40 7.94
C THR A 344 -21.96 -25.32 8.52
N GLY A 345 -21.81 -24.07 8.08
CA GLY A 345 -22.76 -22.99 8.33
C GLY A 345 -24.01 -23.08 7.45
N ILE A 346 -24.92 -22.10 7.58
CA ILE A 346 -26.09 -21.99 6.70
C ILE A 346 -25.66 -21.46 5.32
N LEU A 347 -26.07 -22.13 4.25
CA LEU A 347 -25.95 -21.64 2.88
C LEU A 347 -27.25 -20.95 2.46
N ASN A 348 -27.16 -19.67 2.10
CA ASN A 348 -28.28 -18.93 1.53
C ASN A 348 -27.92 -18.44 0.13
N SER A 349 -28.73 -18.84 -0.84
CA SER A 349 -28.68 -18.36 -2.22
C SER A 349 -30.03 -17.77 -2.58
N SER A 350 -30.09 -16.48 -2.90
CA SER A 350 -31.34 -15.73 -3.04
C SER A 350 -31.31 -14.74 -4.19
N SER A 351 -31.05 -15.23 -5.40
CA SER A 351 -30.90 -14.38 -6.59
C SER A 351 -31.16 -15.14 -7.88
N ASN A 352 -31.70 -14.44 -8.89
CA ASN A 352 -31.87 -14.97 -10.25
C ASN A 352 -30.56 -15.07 -11.05
N ASN A 353 -29.41 -14.90 -10.38
CA ASN A 353 -28.11 -14.95 -11.02
C ASN A 353 -27.65 -16.41 -11.20
N VAL A 354 -26.62 -16.58 -12.03
CA VAL A 354 -26.02 -17.89 -12.28
C VAL A 354 -25.07 -18.25 -11.13
N HIS A 355 -25.29 -19.43 -10.56
CA HIS A 355 -24.44 -20.12 -9.61
C HIS A 355 -23.69 -21.23 -10.33
N THR A 356 -22.36 -21.16 -10.39
CA THR A 356 -21.56 -22.15 -11.11
C THR A 356 -20.81 -23.10 -10.17
N LEU A 357 -20.76 -24.38 -10.53
CA LEU A 357 -19.88 -25.36 -9.92
C LEU A 357 -19.16 -26.10 -11.05
N GLY A 358 -17.87 -25.80 -11.24
CA GLY A 358 -17.09 -26.28 -12.37
C GLY A 358 -15.87 -27.11 -11.99
N GLY A 359 -15.34 -27.82 -12.97
CA GLY A 359 -14.17 -28.69 -12.81
C GLY A 359 -14.53 -30.01 -12.13
N SER A 360 -13.78 -30.39 -11.11
CA SER A 360 -14.03 -31.55 -10.24
C SER A 360 -14.33 -31.16 -8.80
N LYS A 361 -14.72 -29.89 -8.56
CA LYS A 361 -15.10 -29.38 -7.24
C LYS A 361 -16.29 -30.15 -6.66
N GLU A 362 -16.19 -30.47 -5.37
CA GLU A 362 -17.28 -31.04 -4.59
C GLU A 362 -17.78 -30.00 -3.57
N LEU A 363 -19.08 -29.70 -3.59
CA LEU A 363 -19.72 -28.88 -2.57
C LEU A 363 -20.43 -29.80 -1.58
N ARG A 364 -19.93 -29.88 -0.35
CA ARG A 364 -20.56 -30.62 0.77
C ARG A 364 -21.32 -29.65 1.64
N ILE A 365 -22.57 -29.97 1.94
CA ILE A 365 -23.41 -29.14 2.79
C ILE A 365 -23.84 -30.00 3.97
N SER A 366 -23.41 -29.66 5.18
CA SER A 366 -23.77 -30.40 6.40
C SER A 366 -24.85 -29.74 7.24
N ASN A 367 -25.22 -28.51 6.91
CA ASN A 367 -26.30 -27.76 7.55
C ASN A 367 -27.33 -27.32 6.50
N VAL A 368 -28.16 -26.32 6.78
CA VAL A 368 -29.23 -25.87 5.88
C VAL A 368 -28.66 -25.18 4.65
N ALA A 369 -29.20 -25.54 3.48
CA ALA A 369 -29.03 -24.79 2.25
C ALA A 369 -30.39 -24.36 1.70
N THR A 370 -30.55 -23.06 1.49
CA THR A 370 -31.75 -22.46 0.89
C THR A 370 -31.37 -21.88 -0.47
N PHE A 371 -32.11 -22.27 -1.51
CA PHE A 371 -31.95 -21.74 -2.86
C PHE A 371 -33.29 -21.12 -3.31
N THR A 372 -33.35 -19.79 -3.32
CA THR A 372 -34.53 -19.03 -3.72
C THR A 372 -34.25 -18.39 -5.08
N SER A 373 -35.01 -18.82 -6.09
CA SER A 373 -34.90 -18.32 -7.47
C SER A 373 -33.50 -18.42 -8.09
N ALA A 374 -32.69 -19.38 -7.63
CA ALA A 374 -31.29 -19.55 -8.03
C ALA A 374 -31.14 -20.45 -9.27
N LEU A 375 -30.40 -20.00 -10.29
CA LEU A 375 -30.02 -20.85 -11.43
C LEU A 375 -28.68 -21.52 -11.15
N MET A 376 -28.66 -22.86 -11.10
CA MET A 376 -27.44 -23.63 -10.88
C MET A 376 -26.91 -24.25 -12.17
N THR A 377 -25.64 -24.00 -12.49
CA THR A 377 -24.92 -24.59 -13.62
C THR A 377 -23.76 -25.44 -13.12
N MET A 378 -23.76 -26.73 -13.45
CA MET A 378 -22.68 -27.66 -13.12
C MET A 378 -21.93 -28.05 -14.40
N THR A 379 -20.60 -28.04 -14.36
CA THR A 379 -19.75 -28.44 -15.49
C THR A 379 -18.64 -29.39 -15.05
N GLY A 380 -18.18 -30.25 -15.95
CA GLY A 380 -17.14 -31.24 -15.63
C GLY A 380 -17.67 -32.40 -14.78
N THR A 381 -16.93 -32.78 -13.75
CA THR A 381 -17.29 -33.84 -12.78
C THR A 381 -17.70 -33.26 -11.42
N ALA A 382 -18.05 -31.98 -11.39
CA ALA A 382 -18.61 -31.29 -10.25
C ALA A 382 -19.77 -32.05 -9.61
N LYS A 383 -19.87 -31.99 -8.28
CA LYS A 383 -20.94 -32.66 -7.52
C LYS A 383 -21.32 -31.90 -6.26
N ILE A 384 -22.59 -32.01 -5.88
CA ILE A 384 -23.12 -31.52 -4.62
C ILE A 384 -23.50 -32.72 -3.77
N LEU A 385 -23.03 -32.74 -2.52
CA LEU A 385 -23.34 -33.79 -1.56
C LEU A 385 -24.07 -33.19 -0.36
N VAL A 386 -25.25 -33.73 -0.10
CA VAL A 386 -26.10 -33.39 1.04
C VAL A 386 -26.40 -34.68 1.83
N PRO A 387 -26.33 -34.69 3.17
CA PRO A 387 -26.65 -35.87 3.96
C PRO A 387 -28.10 -36.34 3.75
N VAL A 388 -28.40 -37.59 4.12
CA VAL A 388 -29.65 -38.33 3.79
C VAL A 388 -30.91 -37.84 4.56
N ARG A 389 -30.90 -36.64 5.16
CA ARG A 389 -32.00 -36.10 5.99
C ARG A 389 -32.31 -34.63 5.73
N TRP A 390 -32.25 -34.20 4.47
CA TRP A 390 -32.38 -32.79 4.10
C TRP A 390 -33.43 -32.59 3.01
N PHE A 391 -34.17 -31.47 3.10
CA PHE A 391 -35.06 -30.97 2.05
C PHE A 391 -34.33 -29.86 1.31
N ILE A 392 -34.09 -30.02 0.00
CA ILE A 392 -33.73 -28.88 -0.85
C ILE A 392 -35.04 -28.20 -1.22
N TYR A 393 -35.27 -26.99 -0.72
CA TYR A 393 -36.39 -26.17 -1.14
C TYR A 393 -35.96 -25.38 -2.38
N MET A 394 -36.43 -25.79 -3.56
CA MET A 394 -36.28 -25.02 -4.80
C MET A 394 -37.61 -24.33 -5.09
N ASP A 395 -37.63 -23.00 -4.98
CA ASP A 395 -38.76 -22.14 -5.32
C ASP A 395 -38.44 -21.38 -6.61
N GLY A 396 -39.20 -21.65 -7.68
CA GLY A 396 -39.18 -20.86 -8.92
C GLY A 396 -38.56 -21.56 -10.14
N ASN A 397 -39.02 -21.15 -11.33
CA ASN A 397 -38.87 -21.80 -12.65
C ASN A 397 -37.51 -22.46 -12.96
N GLN A 398 -37.61 -23.69 -13.49
CA GLN A 398 -36.51 -24.55 -13.97
C GLN A 398 -35.58 -23.87 -14.98
#